data_AF-A0A971HEB5-F1
#
_entry.id   AF-A0A971HEB5-F1
#
_cell.length_a   1.000
_cell.length_b   1.000
_cell.length_c   1.000
_cell.angle_alpha   90.00
_cell.angle_beta   90.00
_cell.angle_gamma   90.00
#
_symmetry.space_group_name_H-M   'P 1'
#
loop_
_entity.id
_entity.type
_entity.pdbx_description
1 polymer ?
#
loop_
_entity_poly.entity_id
_entity_poly.type
_entity_poly.pdbx_seq_one_letter_code
_entity_poly.pdbx_strand_id
1 'polypeptide(L)'
;DSIPDSSVLESLIEDNYLSPFPQIESTERPDAVAASLYEGRVALIVDNSPFALILPATFGTLLQSSEDHYSRWAESSFVRLIRLFAVALTVLSPSLYVAVTAYHPGLLPTILTYYLAASRINVPFPAVVEATLMELTLELLRESGTRISGPIGTTVGIVGGLIIGQAAVEAGIVSPLMIIIVAVTTISSFAIPSYELGVGFRLWRFILIACASVLGLYGIVLGIIVLLTHLVRLNSFGVPYTSPYSGLGISEGELKDTLIKAPTQHLQQRPSFTSPRNKIRMRGYWKDGKRE
;
A
#
# COMPACT_ATOMS: atom_id res chain seq x y z
N ASP A 1 -15.59 -30.10 4.92
CA ASP A 1 -16.64 -30.55 3.98
C ASP A 1 -17.16 -29.48 3.00
N SER A 2 -16.78 -28.20 3.13
CA SER A 2 -16.89 -27.27 2.00
C SER A 2 -15.83 -26.17 2.08
N ILE A 3 -15.27 -25.78 0.94
CA ILE A 3 -14.55 -24.52 0.75
C ILE A 3 -15.58 -23.60 0.09
N PRO A 4 -16.25 -22.71 0.84
CA PRO A 4 -17.37 -21.94 0.31
C PRO A 4 -16.95 -20.82 -0.64
N ASP A 5 -15.70 -20.35 -0.54
CA ASP A 5 -15.18 -19.24 -1.33
C ASP A 5 -13.65 -19.32 -1.46
N SER A 6 -13.08 -18.60 -2.44
CA SER A 6 -11.64 -18.52 -2.64
C SER A 6 -10.90 -17.96 -1.43
N SER A 7 -11.51 -17.03 -0.69
CA SER A 7 -10.94 -16.45 0.54
C SER A 7 -10.63 -17.49 1.63
N VAL A 8 -11.45 -18.54 1.75
CA VAL A 8 -11.17 -19.64 2.68
C VAL A 8 -9.98 -20.44 2.21
N LEU A 9 -9.91 -20.75 0.91
CA LEU A 9 -8.76 -21.46 0.35
C LEU A 9 -7.48 -20.65 0.55
N GLU A 10 -7.51 -19.34 0.25
CA GLU A 10 -6.42 -18.41 0.46
C GLU A 10 -5.85 -18.51 1.88
N SER A 11 -6.69 -18.41 2.91
CA SER A 11 -6.25 -18.54 4.31
C SER A 11 -5.64 -19.90 4.68
N LEU A 12 -5.99 -20.97 3.96
CA LEU A 12 -5.50 -22.32 4.21
C LEU A 12 -4.16 -22.61 3.54
N ILE A 13 -3.88 -21.97 2.41
CA ILE A 13 -2.67 -22.20 1.61
C ILE A 13 -1.60 -21.13 1.83
N GLU A 14 -1.91 -20.06 2.58
CA GLU A 14 -0.97 -18.99 2.86
C GLU A 14 0.19 -19.46 3.75
N ASP A 15 1.43 -19.21 3.33
CA ASP A 15 2.63 -19.65 4.07
C ASP A 15 2.70 -19.04 5.48
N ASN A 16 2.35 -17.76 5.62
CA ASN A 16 2.36 -17.02 6.90
C ASN A 16 0.99 -16.39 7.20
N TYR A 17 -0.01 -17.20 7.53
CA TYR A 17 -1.39 -16.77 7.83
C TYR A 17 -1.54 -15.76 8.98
N LEU A 18 -0.53 -15.58 9.84
CA LEU A 18 -0.53 -14.57 10.91
C LEU A 18 -0.04 -13.19 10.45
N SER A 19 0.53 -13.11 9.25
CA SER A 19 1.01 -11.85 8.69
C SER A 19 -0.18 -10.97 8.30
N PRO A 20 -0.16 -9.66 8.60
CA PRO A 20 -1.18 -8.74 8.09
C PRO A 20 -0.95 -8.38 6.61
N PHE A 21 0.12 -8.89 5.98
CA PHE A 21 0.46 -8.66 4.58
C PHE A 21 0.08 -9.88 3.74
N PRO A 22 -0.70 -9.68 2.66
CA PRO A 22 -1.19 -10.79 1.85
C PRO A 22 -0.05 -11.43 1.07
N GLN A 23 -0.01 -12.76 1.02
CA GLN A 23 0.94 -13.53 0.20
C GLN A 23 0.33 -14.05 -1.10
N ILE A 24 -0.95 -13.73 -1.34
CA ILE A 24 -1.71 -14.10 -2.53
C ILE A 24 -2.36 -12.83 -3.08
N GLU A 25 -2.49 -12.73 -4.40
CA GLU A 25 -3.19 -11.61 -5.05
C GLU A 25 -4.57 -12.08 -5.48
N SER A 26 -5.62 -11.55 -4.85
CA SER A 26 -7.00 -11.78 -5.26
C SER A 26 -7.44 -10.77 -6.33
N THR A 27 -8.05 -11.25 -7.41
CA THR A 27 -8.54 -10.39 -8.50
C THR A 27 -9.82 -10.91 -9.14
N GLU A 28 -10.74 -10.00 -9.46
CA GLU A 28 -11.93 -10.25 -10.28
C GLU A 28 -11.65 -10.06 -11.79
N ARG A 29 -10.48 -9.52 -12.13
CA ARG A 29 -10.13 -9.07 -13.47
C ARG A 29 -9.47 -10.18 -14.29
N PRO A 30 -10.11 -10.70 -15.35
CA PRO A 30 -9.56 -11.81 -16.14
C PRO A 30 -8.30 -11.41 -16.92
N ASP A 31 -8.15 -10.14 -17.26
CA ASP A 31 -6.96 -9.60 -17.91
C ASP A 31 -5.73 -9.61 -16.98
N ALA A 32 -5.94 -9.32 -15.69
CA ALA A 32 -4.89 -9.44 -14.66
C ALA A 32 -4.42 -10.89 -14.53
N VAL A 33 -5.35 -11.85 -14.51
CA VAL A 33 -5.04 -13.29 -14.47
C VAL A 33 -4.22 -13.70 -15.69
N ALA A 34 -4.63 -13.31 -16.90
CA ALA A 34 -3.90 -13.62 -18.13
C ALA A 34 -2.47 -13.05 -18.11
N ALA A 35 -2.30 -11.77 -17.74
CA ALA A 35 -0.99 -11.14 -17.61
C ALA A 35 -0.07 -11.89 -16.64
N SER A 36 -0.62 -12.31 -15.51
CA SER A 36 0.08 -13.06 -14.46
C SER A 36 0.57 -14.43 -14.95
N LEU A 37 -0.26 -15.14 -15.70
CA LEU A 37 0.11 -16.41 -16.33
C LEU A 37 1.24 -16.21 -17.36
N TYR A 38 1.25 -15.09 -18.09
CA TYR A 38 2.36 -14.76 -19.01
C TYR A 38 3.68 -14.50 -18.28
N GLU A 39 3.63 -14.03 -17.04
CA GLU A 39 4.78 -13.84 -16.15
C GLU A 39 5.24 -15.14 -15.47
N GLY A 40 4.52 -16.24 -15.69
CA GLY A 40 4.84 -17.54 -15.10
C GLY A 40 4.29 -17.74 -13.69
N ARG A 41 3.36 -16.89 -13.25
CA ARG A 41 2.59 -17.09 -12.01
C ARG A 41 1.50 -18.14 -12.23
N VAL A 42 0.96 -18.67 -11.14
CA VAL A 42 -0.13 -19.65 -11.12
C VAL A 42 -1.41 -18.93 -10.71
N ALA A 43 -2.52 -19.25 -11.38
CA ALA A 43 -3.85 -18.79 -11.00
C ALA A 43 -4.69 -19.98 -10.51
N LEU A 44 -5.33 -19.84 -9.35
CA LEU A 44 -6.30 -20.77 -8.81
C LEU A 44 -7.68 -20.16 -8.94
N ILE A 45 -8.61 -20.94 -9.50
CA ILE A 45 -10.03 -20.58 -9.59
C ILE A 45 -10.79 -21.61 -8.76
N VAL A 46 -11.55 -21.12 -7.80
CA VAL A 46 -12.38 -21.95 -6.93
C VAL A 46 -13.80 -21.90 -7.47
N ASP A 47 -14.46 -23.06 -7.50
CA ASP A 47 -15.87 -23.14 -7.90
C ASP A 47 -16.71 -22.23 -7.00
N ASN A 48 -17.67 -21.54 -7.60
CA ASN A 48 -18.58 -20.60 -6.92
C ASN A 48 -17.93 -19.37 -6.25
N SER A 49 -16.70 -18.99 -6.63
CA SER A 49 -16.07 -17.73 -6.21
C SER A 49 -15.95 -16.73 -7.37
N PRO A 50 -16.25 -15.43 -7.18
CA PRO A 50 -16.07 -14.40 -8.21
C PRO A 50 -14.62 -13.93 -8.36
N PHE A 51 -13.70 -14.42 -7.52
CA PHE A 51 -12.30 -14.02 -7.50
C PHE A 51 -11.38 -15.17 -7.96
N ALA A 52 -10.32 -14.81 -8.68
CA ALA A 52 -9.19 -15.68 -8.97
C ALA A 52 -8.02 -15.34 -8.04
N LEU A 53 -7.38 -16.35 -7.48
CA LEU A 53 -6.20 -16.22 -6.63
C LEU A 53 -4.94 -16.38 -7.48
N ILE A 54 -4.03 -15.40 -7.44
CA ILE A 54 -2.76 -15.43 -8.18
C ILE A 54 -1.61 -15.60 -7.19
N LEU A 55 -0.73 -16.56 -7.47
CA LEU A 55 0.42 -16.90 -6.64
C LEU A 55 1.67 -17.22 -7.48
N PRO A 56 2.89 -16.92 -7.01
CA PRO A 56 3.19 -16.18 -5.77
C PRO A 56 2.91 -14.68 -5.93
N ALA A 57 2.53 -14.02 -4.83
CA ALA A 57 2.42 -12.57 -4.76
C ALA A 57 3.62 -11.98 -4.02
N THR A 58 4.17 -10.89 -4.56
CA THR A 58 5.27 -10.15 -3.94
C THR A 58 4.82 -8.72 -3.67
N PHE A 59 5.58 -8.01 -2.83
CA PHE A 59 5.36 -6.60 -2.57
C PHE A 59 5.33 -5.77 -3.87
N GLY A 60 6.18 -6.14 -4.84
CA GLY A 60 6.23 -5.49 -6.14
C GLY A 60 4.95 -5.73 -6.97
N THR A 61 4.43 -6.95 -7.01
CA THR A 61 3.22 -7.27 -7.77
C THR A 61 1.98 -6.62 -7.16
N LEU A 62 1.89 -6.57 -5.83
CA LEU A 62 0.75 -5.97 -5.11
C LEU A 62 0.70 -4.43 -5.21
N LEU A 63 1.80 -3.78 -5.59
CA LEU A 63 1.85 -2.34 -5.87
C LEU A 63 1.61 -1.98 -7.34
N GLN A 64 1.53 -2.98 -8.21
CA GLN A 64 1.17 -2.79 -9.61
C GLN A 64 -0.34 -2.87 -9.77
N SER A 65 -0.85 -2.07 -10.70
CA SER A 65 -2.24 -2.17 -11.15
C SER A 65 -2.25 -2.75 -12.56
N SER A 66 -3.29 -3.50 -12.93
CA SER A 66 -3.46 -4.01 -14.30
C SER A 66 -3.43 -2.87 -15.34
N GLU A 67 -3.90 -1.68 -14.96
CA GLU A 67 -3.87 -0.45 -15.79
C GLU A 67 -2.45 0.01 -16.16
N ASP A 68 -1.46 -0.33 -15.32
CA ASP A 68 -0.06 0.00 -15.59
C ASP A 68 0.43 -0.67 -16.87
N HIS A 69 -0.11 -1.83 -17.24
CA HIS A 69 0.32 -2.55 -18.44
C HIS A 69 -0.21 -1.88 -19.72
N TYR A 70 -1.37 -1.22 -19.65
CA TYR A 70 -2.02 -0.57 -20.78
C TYR A 70 -1.56 0.87 -21.04
N SER A 71 -1.04 1.54 -20.01
CA SER A 71 -0.53 2.92 -20.12
C SER A 71 0.86 2.99 -20.73
N ARG A 72 1.24 4.18 -21.19
CA ARG A 72 2.58 4.43 -21.74
C ARG A 72 3.64 4.24 -20.65
N TRP A 73 4.83 3.79 -21.05
CA TRP A 73 5.92 3.47 -20.13
C TRP A 73 6.28 4.62 -19.17
N ALA A 74 6.30 5.87 -19.66
CA ALA A 74 6.64 7.05 -18.87
C ALA A 74 5.56 7.39 -17.82
N GLU A 75 4.29 7.30 -18.21
CA GLU A 75 3.14 7.54 -17.33
C GLU A 75 3.08 6.48 -16.22
N SER A 76 3.15 5.20 -16.61
CA SER A 76 3.16 4.08 -15.66
C SER A 76 4.32 4.18 -14.67
N SER A 77 5.52 4.51 -15.15
CA SER A 77 6.70 4.68 -14.29
C SER A 77 6.51 5.80 -13.27
N PHE A 78 5.95 6.93 -13.71
CA PHE A 78 5.67 8.06 -12.82
C PHE A 78 4.64 7.70 -11.75
N VAL A 79 3.54 7.04 -12.14
CA VAL A 79 2.50 6.58 -11.20
C VAL A 79 3.05 5.56 -10.21
N ARG A 80 3.89 4.61 -10.64
CA ARG A 80 4.54 3.62 -9.75
C ARG A 80 5.42 4.28 -8.69
N LEU A 81 6.17 5.34 -9.05
CA LEU A 81 6.94 6.13 -8.09
C LEU A 81 6.04 6.86 -7.08
N ILE A 82 4.91 7.43 -7.55
CA ILE A 82 3.91 8.04 -6.66
C ILE A 82 3.36 7.00 -5.67
N ARG A 83 3.04 5.77 -6.11
CA ARG A 83 2.54 4.73 -5.22
C ARG A 83 3.55 4.33 -4.15
N LEU A 84 4.83 4.24 -4.48
CA LEU A 84 5.87 3.97 -3.49
C LEU A 84 5.95 5.10 -2.44
N PHE A 85 5.87 6.35 -2.88
CA PHE A 85 5.83 7.49 -1.98
C PHE A 85 4.55 7.51 -1.15
N ALA A 86 3.41 7.13 -1.73
CA ALA A 86 2.13 7.04 -1.06
C ALA A 86 2.14 6.00 0.07
N VAL A 87 2.76 4.83 -0.13
CA VAL A 87 2.94 3.83 0.95
C VAL A 87 3.69 4.44 2.14
N ALA A 88 4.77 5.20 1.88
CA ALA A 88 5.51 5.87 2.94
C ALA A 88 4.65 6.92 3.65
N LEU A 89 3.90 7.74 2.91
CA LEU A 89 2.99 8.74 3.50
C LEU A 89 1.87 8.10 4.33
N THR A 90 1.28 7.00 3.86
CA THR A 90 0.20 6.29 4.56
C THR A 90 0.65 5.82 5.94
N VAL A 91 1.88 5.36 6.07
CA VAL A 91 2.38 4.78 7.32
C VAL A 91 3.05 5.83 8.21
N LEU A 92 3.78 6.78 7.62
CA LEU A 92 4.64 7.71 8.36
C LEU A 92 3.98 9.04 8.72
N SER A 93 3.04 9.57 7.94
CA SER A 93 2.57 10.95 8.15
C SER A 93 1.97 11.20 9.54
N PRO A 94 1.08 10.33 10.07
CA PRO A 94 0.50 10.55 11.40
C PRO A 94 1.51 10.32 12.53
N SER A 95 2.37 9.32 12.40
CA SER A 95 3.38 9.01 13.42
C SER A 95 4.45 10.11 13.47
N LEU A 96 4.89 10.63 12.32
CA LEU A 96 5.80 11.77 12.24
C LEU A 96 5.20 13.03 12.86
N TYR A 97 3.92 13.31 12.64
CA TYR A 97 3.24 14.42 13.31
C TYR A 97 3.35 14.30 14.83
N VAL A 98 3.00 13.13 15.39
CA VAL A 98 3.10 12.87 16.83
C VAL A 98 4.53 13.06 17.34
N ALA A 99 5.52 12.49 16.66
CA ALA A 99 6.91 12.57 17.08
C ALA A 99 7.51 13.98 17.02
N VAL A 100 7.20 14.75 15.97
CA VAL A 100 7.71 16.12 15.81
C VAL A 100 7.02 17.06 16.78
N THR A 101 5.70 16.93 16.96
CA THR A 101 4.93 17.82 17.83
C THR A 101 5.20 17.59 19.32
N ALA A 102 5.36 16.34 19.75
CA ALA A 102 5.53 16.01 21.16
C ALA A 102 6.99 16.01 21.62
N TYR A 103 7.94 15.65 20.75
CA TYR A 103 9.34 15.43 21.16
C TYR A 103 10.35 16.32 20.45
N HIS A 104 10.11 16.70 19.18
CA HIS A 104 11.11 17.37 18.35
C HIS A 104 10.60 18.63 17.62
N PRO A 105 10.00 19.62 18.33
CA PRO A 105 9.46 20.82 17.68
C PRO A 105 10.54 21.70 17.05
N GLY A 106 11.80 21.55 17.47
CA GLY A 106 12.96 22.27 16.92
C GLY A 106 13.44 21.81 15.55
N LEU A 107 12.89 20.71 15.01
CA LEU A 107 13.18 20.28 13.63
C LEU A 107 12.46 21.13 12.59
N LEU A 108 11.39 21.81 12.99
CA LEU A 108 10.64 22.68 12.10
C LEU A 108 11.25 24.09 12.10
N PRO A 109 11.24 24.78 10.95
CA PRO A 109 11.48 26.22 10.90
C PRO A 109 10.63 26.94 11.93
N THR A 110 11.21 27.92 12.62
CA THR A 110 10.57 28.60 13.76
C THR A 110 9.17 29.13 13.46
N ILE A 111 8.96 29.63 12.23
CA ILE A 111 7.65 30.12 11.76
C ILE A 111 6.59 29.01 11.79
N LEU A 112 6.94 27.80 11.34
CA LEU A 112 6.04 26.65 11.33
C LEU A 112 5.77 26.14 12.75
N THR A 113 6.77 26.18 13.64
CA THR A 113 6.59 25.82 15.05
C THR A 113 5.62 26.77 15.76
N TYR A 114 5.71 28.08 15.50
CA TYR A 114 4.74 29.05 16.02
C TYR A 114 3.33 28.81 15.48
N TYR A 115 3.19 28.54 14.18
CA TYR A 115 1.89 28.20 13.60
C TYR A 115 1.30 26.93 14.22
N LEU A 116 2.13 25.89 14.40
CA LEU A 116 1.73 24.65 15.07
C LEU A 116 1.27 24.91 16.50
N ALA A 117 2.04 25.67 17.28
CA ALA A 117 1.67 26.04 18.65
C ALA A 117 0.35 26.81 18.69
N ALA A 118 0.18 27.81 17.81
CA ALA A 118 -1.05 28.60 17.71
C ALA A 118 -2.26 27.75 17.33
N SER A 119 -2.11 26.81 16.39
CA SER A 119 -3.17 25.91 15.94
C SER A 119 -3.66 24.93 17.01
N ARG A 120 -2.90 24.76 18.10
CA ARG A 120 -3.19 23.83 19.20
C ARG A 120 -3.53 24.51 20.53
N ILE A 121 -3.62 25.85 20.58
CA ILE A 121 -3.95 26.59 21.82
C ILE A 121 -5.26 26.13 22.44
N ASN A 122 -6.26 25.85 21.60
CA ASN A 122 -7.61 25.46 22.04
C ASN A 122 -7.84 23.95 22.00
N VAL A 123 -6.82 23.15 21.64
CA VAL A 123 -6.95 21.70 21.51
C VAL A 123 -6.54 21.06 22.83
N PRO A 124 -7.47 20.43 23.57
CA PRO A 124 -7.20 19.92 24.92
C PRO A 124 -6.42 18.61 24.90
N PHE A 125 -6.33 17.94 23.75
CA PHE A 125 -5.75 16.61 23.62
C PHE A 125 -4.27 16.63 23.21
N PRO A 126 -3.46 15.69 23.74
CA PRO A 126 -2.12 15.42 23.22
C PRO A 126 -2.17 14.96 21.76
N ALA A 127 -1.09 15.21 21.02
CA ALA A 127 -1.03 14.92 19.58
C ALA A 127 -1.28 13.44 19.25
N VAL A 128 -0.89 12.52 20.14
CA VAL A 128 -1.17 11.09 19.98
C VAL A 128 -2.67 10.80 20.01
N VAL A 129 -3.42 11.39 20.95
CA VAL A 129 -4.86 11.15 21.12
C VAL A 129 -5.61 11.73 19.91
N GLU A 130 -5.21 12.94 19.50
CA GLU A 130 -5.71 13.61 18.31
C GLU A 130 -5.51 12.76 17.05
N ALA A 131 -4.29 12.24 16.85
CA ALA A 131 -3.96 11.38 15.72
C ALA A 131 -4.73 10.06 15.74
N THR A 132 -4.78 9.37 16.87
CA THR A 132 -5.51 8.11 17.00
C THR A 132 -7.00 8.28 16.78
N LEU A 133 -7.62 9.35 17.31
CA LEU A 133 -9.04 9.63 17.13
C LEU A 133 -9.38 9.86 15.66
N MET A 134 -8.59 10.68 14.96
CA MET A 134 -8.82 10.97 13.55
C MET A 134 -8.58 9.76 12.65
N GLU A 135 -7.52 8.98 12.89
CA GLU A 135 -7.27 7.76 12.12
C GLU A 135 -8.35 6.70 12.37
N LEU A 136 -8.82 6.55 13.62
CA LEU A 136 -9.93 5.65 13.93
C LEU A 136 -11.22 6.10 13.23
N THR A 137 -11.50 7.40 13.23
CA THR A 137 -12.66 7.98 12.54
C THR A 137 -12.64 7.65 11.06
N LEU A 138 -11.48 7.77 10.40
CA LEU A 138 -11.35 7.40 8.99
C LEU A 138 -11.57 5.92 8.72
N GLU A 139 -11.09 5.04 9.61
CA GLU A 139 -11.35 3.60 9.47
C GLU A 139 -12.84 3.29 9.63
N LEU A 140 -13.52 3.92 10.59
CA LEU A 140 -14.98 3.80 10.74
C LEU A 140 -15.72 4.29 9.50
N LEU A 141 -15.30 5.42 8.93
CA LEU A 141 -15.86 5.94 7.68
C LEU A 141 -15.65 4.96 6.52
N ARG A 142 -14.44 4.42 6.38
CA ARG A 142 -14.11 3.46 5.32
C ARG A 142 -14.91 2.18 5.45
N GLU A 143 -14.96 1.62 6.66
CA GLU A 143 -15.73 0.42 6.97
C GLU A 143 -17.22 0.62 6.67
N SER A 144 -17.78 1.77 7.06
CA SER A 144 -19.17 2.13 6.75
C SER A 144 -19.40 2.26 5.23
N GLY A 145 -18.44 2.83 4.51
CA GLY A 145 -18.51 3.03 3.06
C GLY A 145 -18.53 1.72 2.28
N THR A 146 -17.78 0.71 2.70
CA THR A 146 -17.77 -0.60 2.03
C THR A 146 -19.09 -1.36 2.15
N ARG A 147 -19.84 -1.12 3.23
CA ARG A 147 -21.12 -1.81 3.51
C ARG A 147 -22.31 -1.17 2.81
N ILE A 148 -22.16 0.06 2.33
CA ILE A 148 -23.23 0.81 1.66
C ILE A 148 -22.93 0.83 0.16
N SER A 149 -23.74 0.11 -0.62
CA SER A 149 -23.59 0.07 -2.08
C SER A 149 -24.17 1.32 -2.76
N GLY A 150 -23.61 1.65 -3.93
CA GLY A 150 -24.12 2.70 -4.81
C GLY A 150 -23.82 4.14 -4.35
N PRO A 151 -24.58 5.13 -4.85
CA PRO A 151 -24.32 6.57 -4.61
C PRO A 151 -24.41 7.01 -3.15
N ILE A 152 -25.04 6.20 -2.29
CA ILE A 152 -25.15 6.49 -0.86
C ILE A 152 -23.80 6.29 -0.16
N GLY A 153 -23.02 5.26 -0.54
CA GLY A 153 -21.70 5.01 0.05
C GLY A 153 -20.70 6.13 -0.23
N THR A 154 -20.68 6.66 -1.45
CA THR A 154 -19.84 7.81 -1.81
C THR A 154 -20.28 9.08 -1.09
N THR A 155 -21.60 9.28 -0.93
CA THR A 155 -22.15 10.42 -0.19
C THR A 155 -21.79 10.35 1.30
N VAL A 156 -21.92 9.17 1.93
CA VAL A 156 -21.51 8.95 3.33
C VAL A 156 -20.01 9.20 3.51
N GLY A 157 -19.18 8.80 2.54
CA GLY A 157 -17.75 9.11 2.55
C GLY A 157 -17.45 10.61 2.50
N ILE A 158 -18.09 11.35 1.59
CA ILE A 158 -17.89 12.80 1.42
C ILE A 158 -18.42 13.56 2.64
N VAL A 159 -19.67 13.30 3.01
CA VAL A 159 -20.35 13.95 4.13
C VAL A 159 -19.65 13.61 5.44
N GLY A 160 -19.32 12.33 5.66
CA GLY A 160 -18.62 11.88 6.84
C GLY A 160 -17.22 12.49 6.96
N GLY A 161 -16.42 12.48 5.89
CA GLY A 161 -15.08 13.07 5.90
C GLY A 161 -15.10 14.59 6.13
N LEU A 162 -15.95 15.31 5.39
CA LEU A 162 -16.03 16.78 5.48
C LEU A 162 -16.64 17.24 6.81
N ILE A 163 -17.81 16.71 7.19
CA ILE A 163 -18.52 17.14 8.39
C ILE A 163 -17.73 16.76 9.63
N ILE A 164 -17.19 15.54 9.72
CA ILE A 164 -16.43 15.14 10.91
C ILE A 164 -15.15 15.96 11.00
N GLY A 165 -14.46 16.21 9.88
CA GLY A 165 -13.29 17.08 9.86
C GLY A 165 -13.62 18.50 10.32
N GLN A 166 -14.60 19.16 9.70
CA GLN A 166 -14.98 20.53 10.05
C GLN A 166 -15.47 20.63 11.50
N ALA A 167 -16.37 19.74 11.92
CA ALA A 167 -16.89 19.72 13.28
C ALA A 167 -15.79 19.45 14.32
N ALA A 168 -14.81 18.59 14.02
CA ALA A 168 -13.69 18.32 14.93
C ALA A 168 -12.79 19.54 15.16
N VAL A 169 -12.57 20.36 14.12
CA VAL A 169 -11.83 21.63 14.25
C VAL A 169 -12.66 22.71 14.94
N GLU A 170 -13.93 22.86 14.57
CA GLU A 170 -14.82 23.86 15.18
C GLU A 170 -15.07 23.57 16.67
N ALA A 171 -15.19 22.30 17.04
CA ALA A 171 -15.31 21.87 18.43
C ALA A 171 -13.98 21.97 19.22
N GLY A 172 -12.87 22.31 18.56
CA GLY A 172 -11.53 22.37 19.18
C GLY A 172 -11.01 21.01 19.64
N ILE A 173 -11.58 19.89 19.15
CA ILE A 173 -11.14 18.53 19.52
C ILE A 173 -9.83 18.19 18.79
N VAL A 174 -9.68 18.69 17.56
CA VAL A 174 -8.58 18.37 16.65
C VAL A 174 -8.04 19.66 16.03
N SER A 175 -6.71 19.72 15.85
CA SER A 175 -6.04 20.84 15.19
C SER A 175 -6.23 20.81 13.68
N PRO A 176 -6.32 21.98 13.02
CA PRO A 176 -6.38 22.05 11.55
C PRO A 176 -5.22 21.31 10.85
N LEU A 177 -4.03 21.30 11.46
CA LEU A 177 -2.87 20.61 10.91
C LEU A 177 -3.05 19.09 10.90
N MET A 178 -3.65 18.51 11.94
CA MET A 178 -3.91 17.08 11.95
C MET A 178 -4.90 16.69 10.85
N ILE A 179 -5.92 17.51 10.57
CA ILE A 179 -6.84 17.25 9.45
C ILE A 179 -6.11 17.19 8.12
N ILE A 180 -5.18 18.11 7.87
CA ILE A 180 -4.37 18.09 6.65
C ILE A 180 -3.56 16.80 6.57
N ILE A 181 -2.93 16.38 7.68
CA ILE A 181 -2.12 15.15 7.73
C ILE A 181 -2.98 13.92 7.47
N VAL A 182 -4.15 13.84 8.09
CA VAL A 182 -5.14 12.76 7.93
C VAL A 182 -5.65 12.70 6.49
N ALA A 183 -5.92 13.85 5.86
CA ALA A 183 -6.32 13.92 4.45
C ALA A 183 -5.21 13.41 3.52
N VAL A 184 -3.97 13.86 3.70
CA VAL A 184 -2.81 13.37 2.91
C VAL A 184 -2.63 11.87 3.10
N THR A 185 -2.71 11.37 4.33
CA THR A 185 -2.58 9.95 4.67
C THR A 185 -3.67 9.11 3.99
N THR A 186 -4.91 9.62 3.99
CA THR A 186 -6.08 8.95 3.38
C THR A 186 -5.95 8.87 1.87
N ILE A 187 -5.64 9.98 1.21
CA ILE A 187 -5.44 10.04 -0.24
C ILE A 187 -4.30 9.12 -0.65
N SER A 188 -3.20 9.14 0.10
CA SER A 188 -2.06 8.24 -0.12
C SER A 188 -2.48 6.77 0.04
N SER A 189 -3.30 6.45 1.04
CA SER A 189 -3.79 5.08 1.25
C SER A 189 -4.66 4.57 0.10
N PHE A 190 -5.35 5.45 -0.62
CA PHE A 190 -6.14 5.08 -1.80
C PHE A 190 -5.30 4.87 -3.05
N ALA A 191 -4.05 5.34 -3.08
CA ALA A 191 -3.14 5.09 -4.19
C ALA A 191 -2.57 3.67 -4.21
N ILE A 192 -2.69 2.92 -3.10
CA ILE A 192 -2.27 1.52 -2.99
C ILE A 192 -3.30 0.63 -3.74
N PRO A 193 -2.92 -0.10 -4.81
CA PRO A 193 -3.88 -0.82 -5.65
C PRO A 193 -4.52 -2.01 -4.94
N SER A 194 -3.71 -2.81 -4.23
CA SER A 194 -4.21 -3.93 -3.43
C SER A 194 -4.84 -3.42 -2.14
N TYR A 195 -6.14 -3.71 -1.97
CA TYR A 195 -6.88 -3.35 -0.76
C TYR A 195 -6.27 -4.02 0.49
N GLU A 196 -5.94 -5.31 0.39
CA GLU A 196 -5.37 -6.11 1.48
C GLU A 196 -3.98 -5.63 1.89
N LEU A 197 -3.13 -5.30 0.90
CA LEU A 197 -1.85 -4.66 1.18
C LEU A 197 -2.05 -3.33 1.92
N GLY A 198 -3.06 -2.55 1.49
CA GLY A 198 -3.46 -1.32 2.17
C GLY A 198 -3.89 -1.56 3.62
N VAL A 199 -4.64 -2.64 3.91
CA VAL A 199 -5.04 -3.00 5.29
C VAL A 199 -3.82 -3.26 6.15
N GLY A 200 -2.85 -4.02 5.65
CA GLY A 200 -1.60 -4.32 6.37
C GLY A 200 -0.85 -3.05 6.79
N PHE A 201 -0.71 -2.09 5.88
CA PHE A 201 -0.09 -0.79 6.20
C PHE A 201 -0.92 0.07 7.17
N ARG A 202 -2.25 0.01 7.10
CA ARG A 202 -3.12 0.74 8.03
C ARG A 202 -3.02 0.21 9.46
N LEU A 203 -2.90 -1.11 9.64
CA LEU A 203 -2.63 -1.70 10.96
C LEU A 203 -1.26 -1.26 11.50
N TRP A 204 -0.23 -1.31 10.65
CA TRP A 204 1.13 -0.87 11.02
C TRP A 204 1.21 0.61 11.38
N ARG A 205 0.41 1.46 10.76
CA ARG A 205 0.31 2.89 11.09
C ARG A 205 -0.05 3.12 12.56
N PHE A 206 -1.02 2.37 13.11
CA PHE A 206 -1.37 2.49 14.54
C PHE A 206 -0.23 2.05 15.46
N ILE A 207 0.50 1.00 15.08
CA ILE A 207 1.71 0.57 15.80
C ILE A 207 2.75 1.69 15.80
N LEU A 208 2.99 2.33 14.66
CA LEU A 208 3.96 3.43 14.59
C LEU A 208 3.51 4.68 15.34
N ILE A 209 2.22 5.00 15.39
CA ILE A 209 1.70 6.09 16.24
C ILE A 209 2.00 5.78 17.71
N ALA A 210 1.82 4.53 18.15
CA ALA A 210 2.15 4.09 19.51
C ALA A 210 3.67 4.12 19.78
N CYS A 211 4.51 3.71 18.81
CA CYS A 211 5.95 3.83 18.96
C CYS A 211 6.41 5.30 19.03
N ALA A 212 5.80 6.17 18.22
CA ALA A 212 6.06 7.61 18.21
C ALA A 212 5.65 8.28 19.52
N SER A 213 4.59 7.80 20.17
CA SER A 213 4.08 8.38 21.42
C SER A 213 4.89 7.98 22.66
N VAL A 214 5.74 6.96 22.57
CA VAL A 214 6.63 6.54 23.68
C VAL A 214 8.05 7.03 23.46
N LEU A 215 8.58 6.93 22.24
CA LEU A 215 10.00 7.14 21.92
C LEU A 215 10.23 8.24 20.86
N GLY A 216 9.20 8.97 20.44
CA GLY A 216 9.32 9.99 19.40
C GLY A 216 9.85 9.43 18.08
N LEU A 217 10.74 10.19 17.42
CA LEU A 217 11.32 9.78 16.13
C LEU A 217 12.12 8.47 16.22
N TYR A 218 12.77 8.22 17.35
CA TYR A 218 13.51 6.98 17.57
C TYR A 218 12.58 5.76 17.54
N GLY A 219 11.39 5.87 18.15
CA GLY A 219 10.36 4.83 18.11
C GLY A 219 9.88 4.54 16.69
N ILE A 220 9.70 5.58 15.87
CA ILE A 220 9.31 5.42 14.47
C ILE A 220 10.39 4.64 13.71
N VAL A 221 11.66 5.02 13.86
CA VAL A 221 12.77 4.33 13.19
C VAL A 221 12.83 2.86 13.59
N LEU A 222 12.72 2.55 14.88
CA LEU A 222 12.65 1.16 15.35
C LEU A 222 11.45 0.41 14.76
N GLY A 223 10.27 1.03 14.77
CA GLY A 223 9.06 0.43 14.19
C GLY A 223 9.20 0.14 12.68
N ILE A 224 9.82 1.05 11.92
CA ILE A 224 10.14 0.83 10.51
C ILE A 224 11.12 -0.34 10.35
N ILE A 225 12.16 -0.43 11.18
CA ILE A 225 13.12 -1.55 11.12
C ILE A 225 12.40 -2.88 11.37
N VAL A 226 11.51 -2.95 12.37
CA VAL A 226 10.72 -4.16 12.64
C VAL A 226 9.80 -4.49 11.46
N LEU A 227 9.11 -3.50 10.90
CA LEU A 227 8.27 -3.67 9.72
C LEU A 227 9.07 -4.21 8.53
N LEU A 228 10.20 -3.59 8.19
CA LEU A 228 11.05 -4.03 7.09
C LEU A 228 11.60 -5.44 7.32
N THR A 229 12.02 -5.74 8.56
CA THR A 229 12.50 -7.07 8.93
C THR A 229 11.41 -8.12 8.77
N HIS A 230 10.16 -7.80 9.15
CA HIS A 230 9.00 -8.67 8.93
C HIS A 230 8.79 -8.93 7.43
N LEU A 231 8.75 -7.87 6.61
CA LEU A 231 8.56 -7.98 5.16
C LEU A 231 9.64 -8.83 4.48
N VAL A 232 10.91 -8.67 4.87
CA VAL A 232 12.04 -9.44 4.31
C VAL A 232 11.99 -10.91 4.69
N ARG A 233 11.42 -11.26 5.86
CA ARG A 233 11.29 -12.65 6.32
C ARG A 233 10.11 -13.39 5.67
N LEU A 234 9.14 -12.67 5.13
CA LEU A 234 7.99 -13.27 4.46
C LEU A 234 8.42 -13.94 3.15
N ASN A 235 7.85 -15.11 2.91
CA ASN A 235 7.91 -15.82 1.64
C ASN A 235 6.49 -16.08 1.16
N SER A 236 6.29 -16.06 -0.15
CA SER A 236 5.07 -16.47 -0.83
C SER A 236 5.43 -17.65 -1.75
N PHE A 237 5.00 -18.86 -1.38
CA PHE A 237 5.21 -20.10 -2.11
C PHE A 237 6.67 -20.32 -2.53
N GLY A 238 7.59 -20.12 -1.57
CA GLY A 238 9.03 -20.28 -1.78
C GLY A 238 9.73 -19.09 -2.46
N VAL A 239 9.01 -18.02 -2.77
CA VAL A 239 9.57 -16.77 -3.31
C VAL A 239 9.62 -15.70 -2.22
N PRO A 240 10.75 -15.00 -2.02
CA PRO A 240 10.81 -13.91 -1.05
C PRO A 240 9.82 -12.80 -1.37
N TYR A 241 9.04 -12.38 -0.37
CA TYR A 241 7.97 -11.39 -0.54
C TYR A 241 8.49 -10.03 -1.03
N THR A 242 9.71 -9.66 -0.65
CA THR A 242 10.37 -8.43 -1.11
C THR A 242 11.01 -8.56 -2.49
N SER A 243 10.82 -9.66 -3.22
CA SER A 243 11.32 -9.79 -4.59
C SER A 243 10.62 -8.79 -5.52
N PRO A 244 11.35 -8.08 -6.41
CA PRO A 244 12.77 -8.22 -6.75
C PRO A 244 13.73 -7.34 -5.93
N TYR A 245 13.25 -6.56 -4.96
CA TYR A 245 14.05 -5.61 -4.17
C TYR A 245 15.14 -6.27 -3.31
N SER A 246 14.95 -7.52 -2.89
CA SER A 246 15.91 -8.30 -2.08
C SER A 246 17.13 -8.83 -2.84
N GLY A 247 17.33 -8.44 -4.10
CA GLY A 247 18.53 -8.80 -4.87
C GLY A 247 18.35 -9.96 -5.84
N LEU A 248 17.34 -10.81 -5.65
CA LEU A 248 17.05 -11.93 -6.57
C LEU A 248 16.74 -11.47 -8.00
N GLY A 249 16.19 -10.27 -8.19
CA GLY A 249 15.87 -9.71 -9.52
C GLY A 249 16.82 -8.62 -10.03
N ILE A 250 17.83 -8.21 -9.26
CA ILE A 250 18.74 -7.12 -9.64
C ILE A 250 19.69 -7.57 -10.77
N SER A 251 20.08 -8.85 -10.80
CA SER A 251 21.03 -9.38 -11.80
C SER A 251 20.43 -9.55 -13.20
N GLU A 252 19.10 -9.75 -13.32
CA GLU A 252 18.41 -9.98 -14.60
C GLU A 252 17.65 -8.74 -15.14
N GLY A 253 17.75 -7.59 -14.45
CA GLY A 253 17.16 -6.33 -14.91
C GLY A 253 15.67 -6.15 -14.61
N GLU A 254 15.13 -6.83 -13.60
CA GLU A 254 13.70 -6.87 -13.24
C GLU A 254 13.19 -5.58 -12.57
N LEU A 255 14.10 -4.75 -12.07
CA LEU A 255 13.77 -3.40 -11.62
C LEU A 255 13.16 -2.55 -12.74
N LYS A 256 13.43 -2.91 -14.01
CA LYS A 256 12.88 -2.29 -15.24
C LYS A 256 11.43 -2.66 -15.53
N ASP A 257 10.81 -3.58 -14.79
CA ASP A 257 9.37 -3.86 -14.89
C ASP A 257 8.66 -3.70 -13.54
N THR A 258 9.39 -3.34 -12.48
CA THR A 258 8.83 -3.18 -11.12
C THR A 258 8.72 -1.71 -10.72
N LEU A 259 9.85 -1.02 -10.52
CA LEU A 259 9.86 0.39 -10.10
C LEU A 259 9.62 1.35 -11.25
N ILE A 260 10.27 1.10 -12.37
CA ILE A 260 10.17 1.88 -13.61
C ILE A 260 9.71 0.91 -14.66
N LYS A 261 8.62 1.21 -15.38
CA LYS A 261 8.17 0.40 -16.52
C LYS A 261 9.02 0.77 -17.74
N ALA A 262 9.85 -0.14 -18.21
CA ALA A 262 10.54 0.00 -19.48
C ALA A 262 9.55 -0.12 -20.66
N PRO A 263 9.89 0.39 -21.86
CA PRO A 263 9.06 0.19 -23.04
C PRO A 263 8.79 -1.30 -23.29
N THR A 264 7.55 -1.66 -23.63
CA THR A 264 7.11 -3.06 -23.80
C THR A 264 8.01 -3.86 -24.74
N GLN A 265 8.62 -3.20 -25.74
CA GLN A 265 9.57 -3.81 -26.68
C GLN A 265 10.83 -4.38 -26.01
N HIS A 266 11.22 -3.83 -24.85
CA HIS A 266 12.38 -4.24 -24.06
C HIS A 266 12.01 -5.22 -22.95
N LEU A 267 10.71 -5.46 -22.71
CA LEU A 267 10.21 -6.35 -21.67
C LEU A 267 9.92 -7.76 -22.23
N GLN A 268 10.98 -8.44 -22.69
CA GLN A 268 10.88 -9.73 -23.37
C GLN A 268 10.99 -10.94 -22.44
N GLN A 269 11.51 -10.75 -21.22
CA GLN A 269 11.77 -11.84 -20.28
C GLN A 269 10.69 -11.91 -19.20
N ARG A 270 10.47 -13.13 -18.69
CA ARG A 270 9.63 -13.35 -17.51
C ARG A 270 10.42 -13.04 -16.24
N PRO A 271 9.76 -12.64 -15.13
CA PRO A 271 10.43 -12.48 -13.86
C PRO A 271 11.11 -13.79 -13.41
N SER A 272 12.34 -13.71 -12.90
CA SER A 272 13.12 -14.85 -12.41
C SER A 272 12.53 -15.46 -11.14
N PHE A 273 11.82 -14.65 -10.34
CA PHE A 273 11.22 -15.11 -9.10
C PHE A 273 10.16 -16.20 -9.33
N THR A 274 9.56 -16.29 -10.53
CA THR A 274 8.62 -17.38 -10.89
C THR A 274 9.33 -18.67 -11.34
N SER A 275 10.67 -18.71 -11.33
CA SER A 275 11.51 -19.83 -11.80
C SER A 275 11.02 -20.45 -13.13
N PRO A 276 10.85 -19.63 -14.20
CA PRO A 276 10.18 -20.10 -15.40
C PRO A 276 11.06 -21.05 -16.23
N ARG A 277 10.51 -22.20 -16.65
CA ARG A 277 11.20 -23.11 -17.61
C ARG A 277 11.51 -22.43 -18.95
N ASN A 278 10.65 -21.53 -19.40
CA ASN A 278 10.87 -20.69 -20.56
C ASN A 278 11.03 -19.24 -20.10
N LYS A 279 12.24 -18.69 -20.22
CA LYS A 279 12.56 -17.31 -19.82
C LYS A 279 11.94 -16.24 -20.74
N ILE A 280 11.54 -16.58 -21.96
CA ILE A 280 11.03 -15.62 -22.95
C ILE A 280 9.52 -15.48 -22.79
N ARG A 281 9.06 -14.27 -22.41
CA ARG A 281 7.65 -13.86 -22.35
C ARG A 281 7.11 -13.51 -23.73
N MET A 282 7.85 -12.71 -24.49
CA MET A 282 7.50 -12.30 -25.86
C MET A 282 8.72 -12.44 -26.77
N ARG A 283 8.53 -13.08 -27.93
CA ARG A 283 9.58 -13.17 -28.94
C ARG A 283 9.79 -11.77 -29.52
N GLY A 284 11.04 -11.29 -29.51
CA GLY A 284 11.37 -9.94 -29.96
C GLY A 284 10.94 -9.70 -31.41
N TYR A 285 10.24 -8.59 -31.65
CA TYR A 285 9.85 -8.12 -32.99
C TYR A 285 10.98 -7.43 -33.76
N TRP A 286 12.14 -7.25 -33.11
CA TRP A 286 13.26 -6.47 -33.63
C TRP A 286 14.54 -7.31 -33.53
N LYS A 287 15.09 -7.68 -34.69
CA LYS A 287 16.45 -8.18 -34.85
C LYS A 287 17.23 -7.12 -35.63
N ASP A 288 18.36 -6.69 -35.09
CA ASP A 288 19.29 -5.74 -35.77
C ASP A 288 18.64 -4.47 -36.33
N GLY A 289 17.75 -3.83 -35.56
CA GLY A 289 17.16 -2.54 -35.91
C GLY A 289 16.13 -2.56 -37.05
N LYS A 290 15.68 -3.74 -37.49
CA LYS A 290 14.60 -3.90 -38.48
C LYS A 290 13.41 -4.67 -37.87
N ARG A 291 12.19 -4.26 -38.26
CA ARG A 291 10.96 -5.01 -37.96
C ARG A 291 11.01 -6.32 -38.76
N GLU A 292 10.86 -7.44 -38.06
CA GLU A 292 10.47 -8.71 -38.70
C GLU A 292 8.98 -8.72 -39.03
#